data_AF-A0A1G3ZMY5-F1
#
_entry.id   AF-A0A1G3ZMY5-F1
#
_cell.length_a   1.000
_cell.length_b   1.000
_cell.length_c   1.000
_cell.angle_alpha   90.00
_cell.angle_beta   90.00
_cell.angle_gamma   90.00
#
_symmetry.space_group_name_H-M   'P 1'
#
loop_
_entity.id
_entity.type
_entity.pdbx_description
1 polymer ?
#
loop_
_entity_poly.entity_id
_entity_poly.type
_entity_poly.pdbx_seq_one_letter_code
_entity_poly.pdbx_strand_id
1 'polypeptide(L)'
;MPPPDECAQCGAIIPRGAMACPECGADERTGWREVSVHDGLDLPEPAYEDAATPPKSRDFGYVHARGAGPKWYWVVGGLLALVLFVMSVLGLKFW
;
A
#
# COMPACT_ATOMS: atom_id res chain seq x y z
N MET A 1 -1.23 -18.74 -4.32
CA MET A 1 -2.04 -19.00 -3.11
C MET A 1 -3.02 -17.83 -2.96
N PRO A 2 -4.31 -18.02 -2.59
CA PRO A 2 -5.16 -16.86 -2.30
C PRO A 2 -4.58 -16.07 -1.12
N PRO A 3 -4.63 -14.72 -1.12
CA PRO A 3 -4.11 -13.92 -0.03
C PRO A 3 -4.89 -14.22 1.27
N PRO A 4 -4.22 -14.39 2.42
CA PRO A 4 -4.88 -14.59 3.69
C PRO A 4 -5.64 -13.31 4.10
N ASP A 5 -6.64 -13.44 4.97
CA ASP A 5 -7.42 -12.28 5.44
C ASP A 5 -6.56 -11.30 6.27
N GLU A 6 -5.51 -11.81 6.92
CA GLU A 6 -4.56 -11.02 7.72
C GLU A 6 -3.11 -11.34 7.32
N CYS A 7 -2.26 -10.31 7.32
CA CYS A 7 -0.86 -10.43 6.95
C CYS A 7 -0.02 -11.05 8.07
N ALA A 8 0.63 -12.19 7.83
CA ALA A 8 1.51 -12.83 8.81
C ALA A 8 2.72 -11.98 9.23
N GLN A 9 3.13 -10.99 8.42
CA GLN A 9 4.31 -10.15 8.70
C GLN A 9 4.01 -8.92 9.57
N CYS A 10 2.80 -8.36 9.47
CA CYS A 10 2.45 -7.11 10.17
C CYS A 10 1.07 -7.11 10.84
N GLY A 11 0.26 -8.15 10.65
CA GLY A 11 -1.10 -8.28 11.18
C GLY A 11 -2.16 -7.46 10.44
N ALA A 12 -1.81 -6.79 9.34
CA ALA A 12 -2.76 -5.95 8.60
C ALA A 12 -3.80 -6.79 7.83
N ILE A 13 -5.06 -6.33 7.80
CA ILE A 13 -6.12 -6.94 6.99
C ILE A 13 -5.79 -6.79 5.51
N ILE A 14 -5.74 -7.90 4.78
CA ILE A 14 -5.43 -7.90 3.35
C ILE A 14 -6.74 -7.90 2.54
N PRO A 15 -6.97 -6.89 1.67
CA PRO A 15 -8.15 -6.90 0.81
C PRO A 15 -8.09 -8.04 -0.20
N ARG A 16 -9.25 -8.65 -0.48
CA ARG A 16 -9.37 -9.75 -1.45
C ARG A 16 -8.86 -9.31 -2.83
N GLY A 17 -7.89 -10.05 -3.37
CA GLY A 17 -7.28 -9.77 -4.68
C GLY A 17 -6.05 -8.87 -4.64
N ALA A 18 -5.55 -8.49 -3.46
CA ALA A 18 -4.26 -7.83 -3.34
C ALA A 18 -3.12 -8.77 -3.77
N MET A 19 -2.12 -8.24 -4.47
CA MET A 19 -0.90 -8.97 -4.87
C MET A 19 0.19 -8.92 -3.78
N ALA A 20 0.11 -7.93 -2.88
CA ALA A 20 1.00 -7.73 -1.74
C ALA A 20 0.23 -7.02 -0.61
N CYS A 21 0.70 -7.16 0.63
CA CYS A 21 0.19 -6.45 1.78
C CYS A 21 0.41 -4.93 1.60
N PRO A 22 -0.64 -4.11 1.68
CA PRO A 22 -0.52 -2.67 1.46
C PRO A 22 0.31 -1.96 2.52
N GLU A 23 0.44 -2.54 3.72
CA GLU A 23 1.13 -1.88 4.85
C GLU A 23 2.63 -2.18 4.89
N CYS A 24 3.04 -3.42 4.62
CA CYS A 24 4.44 -3.84 4.73
C CYS A 24 5.06 -4.32 3.42
N GLY A 25 4.28 -4.45 2.34
CA GLY A 25 4.75 -4.96 1.05
C GLY A 25 4.95 -6.47 1.00
N ALA A 26 4.61 -7.22 2.05
CA ALA A 26 4.71 -8.68 2.07
C ALA A 26 3.81 -9.32 1.01
N ASP A 27 4.35 -10.22 0.21
CA ASP A 27 3.65 -10.98 -0.84
C ASP A 27 3.73 -12.50 -0.61
N GLU A 28 3.21 -13.29 -1.56
CA GLU A 28 3.26 -14.76 -1.50
C GLU A 28 4.69 -15.32 -1.36
N ARG A 29 5.72 -14.62 -1.86
CA ARG A 29 7.11 -15.08 -1.77
C ARG A 29 7.78 -14.67 -0.45
N THR A 30 7.42 -13.49 0.05
CA THR A 30 8.17 -12.78 1.09
C THR A 30 7.49 -12.75 2.46
N GLY A 31 6.17 -12.97 2.56
CA GLY A 31 5.51 -12.88 3.87
C GLY A 31 4.08 -13.39 4.02
N TRP A 32 3.48 -14.09 3.02
CA TRP A 32 2.24 -14.85 3.24
C TRP A 32 2.46 -16.33 3.50
N ARG A 33 3.71 -16.81 3.44
CA ARG A 33 4.01 -18.21 3.75
C ARG A 33 3.91 -18.42 5.25
N GLU A 34 3.10 -19.40 5.64
CA GLU A 34 2.95 -19.86 7.03
C GLU A 34 4.22 -20.51 7.60
N VAL A 35 5.23 -20.73 6.75
CA VAL A 35 6.52 -21.31 7.12
C VAL A 35 7.61 -20.39 6.57
N SER A 36 8.26 -19.63 7.44
CA SER A 36 9.50 -18.95 7.09
C SER A 36 10.57 -20.04 6.87
N VAL A 37 11.45 -19.85 5.88
CA VAL A 37 12.59 -20.78 5.66
C VAL A 37 13.49 -20.88 6.91
N HIS A 38 13.32 -19.94 7.84
CA HIS A 38 14.06 -19.86 9.09
C HIS A 38 13.33 -20.49 10.29
N ASP A 39 12.05 -20.85 10.19
CA ASP A 39 11.25 -21.39 11.32
C ASP A 39 11.61 -22.84 11.67
N GLY A 40 12.33 -23.53 10.79
CA GLY A 40 12.88 -24.87 11.02
C GLY A 40 14.37 -24.88 11.38
N LEU A 41 14.97 -23.71 11.57
CA LEU A 41 16.34 -23.61 12.06
C LEU A 41 16.31 -23.69 13.58
N ASP A 42 16.98 -24.71 14.12
CA ASP A 42 17.28 -24.84 15.55
C ASP A 42 18.34 -23.78 15.90
N LEU A 43 17.91 -22.52 15.88
CA LEU A 43 18.76 -21.37 16.17
C LEU A 43 19.06 -21.40 17.67
N PRO A 44 20.34 -21.32 18.08
CA PRO A 44 20.68 -21.19 19.48
C PRO A 44 19.94 -19.98 20.05
N GLU A 45 19.37 -20.17 21.23
CA GLU A 45 18.63 -19.15 21.96
C GLU A 45 19.45 -17.84 21.98
N PRO A 46 18.84 -16.70 21.63
CA PRO A 46 19.58 -15.45 21.51
C PRO A 46 20.21 -15.10 22.86
N ALA A 47 21.54 -15.11 22.91
CA ALA A 47 22.32 -14.75 24.10
C ALA A 47 22.29 -13.23 24.43
N TYR A 48 21.29 -12.49 23.96
CA TYR A 48 21.09 -11.10 24.32
C TYR A 48 19.91 -11.01 25.30
N GLU A 49 20.23 -11.06 26.60
CA GLU A 49 19.35 -10.56 27.64
C GLU A 49 19.38 -9.02 27.60
N ASP A 50 18.57 -8.41 26.73
CA ASP A 50 18.24 -6.99 26.87
C ASP A 50 16.94 -6.87 27.68
N ALA A 51 17.04 -7.06 28.99
CA ALA A 51 15.98 -6.92 29.99
C ALA A 51 15.42 -5.47 30.13
N ALA A 52 15.61 -4.61 29.14
CA ALA A 52 15.18 -3.22 29.14
C ALA A 52 14.59 -2.72 27.81
N THR A 53 14.28 -3.62 26.86
CA THR A 53 13.58 -3.21 25.65
C THR A 53 12.14 -3.67 25.74
N PRO A 54 11.15 -2.79 26.04
CA PRO A 54 9.76 -3.15 25.87
C PRO A 54 9.57 -3.65 24.43
N PRO A 55 8.72 -4.67 24.18
CA PRO A 55 8.45 -5.10 22.82
C PRO A 55 8.09 -3.85 22.03
N LYS A 56 8.94 -3.50 21.06
CA LYS A 56 8.64 -2.42 20.13
C LYS A 56 7.36 -2.88 19.44
N SER A 57 6.21 -2.37 19.92
CA SER A 57 4.97 -2.39 19.17
C SER A 57 5.37 -1.91 17.80
N ARG A 58 5.35 -2.84 16.84
CA ARG A 58 5.67 -2.54 15.46
C ARG A 58 4.46 -1.74 14.96
N ASP A 59 4.44 -0.47 15.30
CA ASP A 59 3.60 0.54 14.69
C ASP A 59 4.04 0.64 13.23
N PHE A 60 3.60 -0.33 12.42
CA PHE A 60 3.54 -0.17 10.98
C PHE A 60 2.41 0.83 10.75
N GLY A 61 2.79 2.10 10.86
CA GLY A 61 1.90 3.22 10.68
C GLY A 61 1.24 3.13 9.31
N TYR A 62 -0.09 3.26 9.34
CA TYR A 62 -1.01 3.56 8.25
C TYR A 62 -0.32 4.11 7.00
N VAL A 63 0.11 3.23 6.10
CA VAL A 63 0.36 3.63 4.73
C VAL A 63 -1.01 3.65 4.09
N HIS A 64 -1.68 4.80 4.20
CA HIS A 64 -2.83 5.09 3.37
C HIS A 64 -2.43 4.80 1.92
N ALA A 65 -2.86 3.64 1.41
CA ALA A 65 -2.93 3.35 -0.01
C ALA A 65 -4.00 4.29 -0.58
N ARG A 66 -3.66 5.59 -0.66
CA ARG A 66 -4.37 6.53 -1.51
C ARG A 66 -4.09 6.02 -2.91
N GLY A 67 -5.00 5.20 -3.41
CA GLY A 67 -5.19 5.07 -4.84
C GLY A 67 -5.09 6.48 -5.41
N ALA A 68 -4.12 6.70 -6.28
CA ALA A 68 -3.84 7.99 -6.86
C ALA A 68 -5.00 8.37 -7.78
N GLY A 69 -6.15 8.73 -7.20
CA GLY A 69 -7.22 9.42 -7.88
C GLY A 69 -6.62 10.67 -8.50
N PRO A 70 -7.10 11.10 -9.68
CA PRO A 70 -6.55 12.27 -10.35
C PRO A 70 -6.55 13.43 -9.36
N LYS A 71 -5.35 13.93 -9.02
CA LYS A 71 -5.21 15.04 -8.07
C LYS A 71 -6.17 16.13 -8.54
N TRP A 72 -7.01 16.63 -7.65
CA TRP A 72 -8.14 17.52 -8.01
C TRP A 72 -7.74 18.69 -8.94
N TYR A 73 -6.50 19.17 -8.85
CA TYR A 73 -5.92 20.15 -9.76
C TYR A 73 -5.90 19.71 -11.24
N TRP A 74 -5.62 18.44 -11.54
CA TRP A 74 -5.69 17.89 -12.90
C TRP A 74 -7.14 17.89 -13.43
N VAL A 75 -8.12 17.63 -12.56
CA VAL A 75 -9.54 17.68 -12.92
C VAL A 75 -9.96 19.11 -13.22
N VAL A 76 -9.60 20.07 -12.36
CA VAL A 76 -9.91 21.49 -12.54
C VAL A 76 -9.21 22.05 -13.79
N GLY A 77 -7.93 21.71 -14.00
CA GLY A 77 -7.17 22.14 -15.18
C GLY A 77 -7.76 21.60 -16.48
N GLY A 78 -8.13 20.31 -16.52
CA GLY A 78 -8.79 19.71 -17.68
C GLY A 78 -10.14 20.35 -18.00
N LEU A 79 -10.95 20.62 -16.97
CA LEU A 79 -12.26 21.27 -17.15
C LEU A 79 -12.11 22.70 -17.69
N LEU A 80 -11.19 23.50 -17.14
CA LEU A 80 -10.93 24.87 -17.59
C LEU A 80 -10.44 24.89 -19.04
N ALA A 81 -9.49 24.02 -19.39
CA ALA A 81 -8.96 23.90 -20.75
C ALA A 81 -10.06 23.50 -21.74
N LEU A 82 -10.94 22.55 -21.36
CA LEU A 82 -12.09 22.14 -22.18
C LEU A 82 -13.07 23.29 -22.41
N VAL A 83 -13.42 24.06 -21.37
CA VAL A 83 -14.31 25.22 -21.49
C VAL A 83 -13.72 26.29 -22.41
N LEU A 84 -12.44 26.63 -22.24
CA LEU A 84 -11.75 27.60 -23.10
C LEU A 84 -11.69 27.12 -24.56
N PHE A 85 -11.42 25.83 -24.78
CA PHE A 85 -11.40 25.24 -26.11
C PHE A 85 -12.77 25.30 -26.78
N VAL A 86 -13.84 24.91 -26.06
CA VAL A 86 -15.22 25.00 -26.55
C VAL A 86 -15.59 26.44 -26.86
N MET A 87 -15.30 27.39 -25.97
CA MET A 87 -15.57 28.82 -26.21
C MET A 87 -14.80 29.36 -27.42
N SER A 88 -13.55 28.95 -27.62
CA SER A 88 -12.76 29.32 -28.79
C SER A 88 -13.35 28.76 -30.08
N VAL A 89 -13.71 27.47 -30.12
CA VAL A 89 -14.32 26.83 -31.29
C VAL A 89 -15.70 27.42 -31.62
N LEU A 90 -16.51 27.72 -30.61
CA LEU A 90 -17.79 28.39 -30.81
C LEU A 90 -17.59 29.83 -31.29
N GLY A 91 -16.65 30.59 -30.70
CA GLY A 91 -16.34 31.95 -31.11
C GLY A 91 -15.79 32.05 -32.53
N LEU A 92 -14.91 31.13 -32.92
CA LEU A 92 -14.35 31.00 -34.28
C LEU A 92 -15.41 30.60 -35.32
N LYS A 93 -16.54 30.04 -34.88
CA LYS A 93 -17.62 29.57 -35.74
C LYS A 93 -18.76 30.59 -35.87
N PHE A 94 -18.74 31.65 -35.04
CA PHE A 94 -19.74 32.73 -35.02
C PHE A 94 -19.23 34.06 -35.61
N TRP A 95 -18.00 34.10 -36.14
CA TRP A 95 -17.42 35.22 -36.90
C TRP A 95 -17.06 34.75 -38.31
#